data_AF-A0A455U663-F1
#
_entry.id   AF-A0A455U663-F1
#
_cell.length_a   1.000
_cell.length_b   1.000
_cell.length_c   1.000
_cell.angle_alpha   90.00
_cell.angle_beta   90.00
_cell.angle_gamma   90.00
#
_symmetry.space_group_name_H-M   'P 1'
#
loop_
_entity.id
_entity.type
_entity.pdbx_description
1 polymer ?
#
loop_
_entity_poly.entity_id
_entity_poly.type
_entity_poly.pdbx_seq_one_letter_code
_entity_poly.pdbx_strand_id
1 'polypeptide(L)'
;MQVEKYGGGKADYIDPYAFRKQHPFIAERLPNLRAFFESFNFPVTRVTARTLNGLFNIGGGYHIDSKDTFSIRLNFCLSTNGKFGLSYQNGPVVMFEPGDAHMVCTARHHSAYASERCNFQRTNLIVDVIPWYDYDPILDGWKPNQYFGKIHPYDMVEQGIVTFG
;
A
#
# COMPACT_ATOMS: atom_id res chain seq x y z
N MET A 1 -11.94 14.09 25.89
CA MET A 1 -10.83 14.20 24.91
C MET A 1 -9.91 13.02 25.18
N GLN A 2 -10.16 11.88 24.55
CA GLN A 2 -9.28 10.70 24.66
C GLN A 2 -8.17 10.86 23.64
N VAL A 3 -6.93 10.89 24.13
CA VAL A 3 -5.73 10.81 23.30
C VAL A 3 -5.58 9.33 22.93
N GLU A 4 -5.86 8.99 21.68
CA GLU A 4 -5.61 7.64 21.16
C GLU A 4 -4.11 7.35 21.19
N LYS A 5 -3.75 6.21 21.78
CA LYS A 5 -2.38 5.68 21.78
C LYS A 5 -2.01 5.27 20.36
N TYR A 6 -1.25 6.11 19.67
CA TYR A 6 -0.49 5.71 18.49
C TYR A 6 0.64 4.76 18.91
N GLY A 7 0.82 3.66 18.16
CA GLY A 7 1.84 2.62 18.39
C GLY A 7 3.26 3.16 18.58
N GLY A 8 4.05 2.44 19.38
CA GLY A 8 5.33 2.89 19.94
C GLY A 8 6.52 2.78 19.00
N GLY A 9 6.70 3.74 18.10
CA GLY A 9 8.02 4.10 17.55
C GLY A 9 8.55 3.29 16.36
N LYS A 10 9.73 3.74 15.91
CA LYS A 10 10.51 3.32 14.71
C LYS A 10 10.32 1.84 14.33
N ALA A 11 10.00 1.59 13.06
CA ALA A 11 9.68 0.26 12.48
C ALA A 11 8.29 -0.32 12.78
N ASP A 12 7.34 0.49 13.25
CA ASP A 12 5.91 0.15 13.30
C ASP A 12 5.13 0.78 12.13
N TYR A 13 3.85 0.45 11.99
CA TYR A 13 2.91 0.83 10.93
C TYR A 13 2.91 2.32 10.55
N ILE A 14 3.32 3.17 11.48
CA ILE A 14 3.30 4.63 11.42
C ILE A 14 4.56 5.20 10.75
N ASP A 15 5.66 4.43 10.69
CA ASP A 15 6.95 4.88 10.14
C ASP A 15 7.34 4.14 8.85
N PRO A 16 6.81 4.56 7.68
CA PRO A 16 7.18 3.96 6.40
C PRO A 16 8.66 4.15 6.06
N TYR A 17 9.34 5.12 6.68
CA TYR A 17 10.76 5.42 6.44
C TYR A 17 11.72 4.46 7.17
N ALA A 18 11.22 3.65 8.10
CA ALA A 18 12.05 2.67 8.80
C ALA A 18 12.58 1.55 7.86
N PHE A 19 11.89 1.31 6.75
CA PHE A 19 12.16 0.21 5.83
C PHE A 19 12.90 0.70 4.58
N ARG A 20 14.23 0.56 4.59
CA ARG A 20 15.12 1.04 3.52
C ARG A 20 15.92 -0.06 2.81
N LYS A 21 15.74 -1.32 3.25
CA LYS A 21 16.45 -2.48 2.69
C LYS A 21 15.47 -3.62 2.52
N GLN A 22 15.59 -4.33 1.41
CA GLN A 22 14.85 -5.55 1.17
C GLN A 22 15.31 -6.63 2.16
N HIS A 23 14.37 -7.46 2.61
CA HIS A 23 14.69 -8.60 3.46
C HIS A 23 15.55 -9.62 2.68
N PRO A 24 16.66 -10.14 3.25
CA PRO A 24 17.59 -11.05 2.55
C PRO A 24 16.89 -12.26 1.92
N PHE A 25 15.91 -12.85 2.62
CA PHE A 25 15.10 -13.95 2.08
C PHE A 25 14.46 -13.62 0.71
N ILE A 26 13.92 -12.41 0.54
CA ILE A 26 13.31 -12.03 -0.75
C ILE A 26 14.42 -11.84 -1.80
N ALA A 27 15.51 -11.17 -1.42
CA ALA A 27 16.64 -10.89 -2.30
C ALA A 27 17.33 -12.16 -2.83
N GLU A 28 17.39 -13.21 -2.01
CA GLU A 28 18.13 -14.45 -2.28
C GLU A 28 17.24 -15.60 -2.79
N ARG A 29 15.97 -15.65 -2.36
CA ARG A 29 15.13 -16.85 -2.57
C ARG A 29 13.89 -16.61 -3.43
N LEU A 30 13.50 -15.35 -3.65
CA LEU A 30 12.27 -15.00 -4.37
C LEU A 30 12.56 -14.07 -5.56
N PRO A 31 13.24 -14.55 -6.62
CA PRO A 31 13.73 -13.71 -7.71
C PRO A 31 12.60 -12.96 -8.43
N ASN A 32 11.43 -13.58 -8.63
CA ASN A 32 10.30 -12.90 -9.28
C ASN A 32 9.73 -11.78 -8.41
N LEU A 33 9.64 -12.01 -7.10
CA LEU A 33 9.13 -10.99 -6.18
C LEU A 33 10.13 -9.84 -6.04
N ARG A 34 11.43 -10.16 -6.02
CA ARG A 34 12.50 -9.18 -6.08
C ARG A 34 12.42 -8.34 -7.36
N ALA A 35 12.37 -8.97 -8.52
CA ALA A 35 12.29 -8.28 -9.80
C ALA A 35 11.07 -7.35 -9.87
N PHE A 36 9.92 -7.80 -9.34
CA PHE A 36 8.74 -6.96 -9.22
C PHE A 36 8.99 -5.72 -8.34
N PHE A 37 9.62 -5.85 -7.16
CA PHE A 37 9.92 -4.69 -6.32
C PHE A 37 10.97 -3.76 -6.91
N GLU A 38 11.94 -4.30 -7.65
CA GLU A 38 12.97 -3.53 -8.36
C GLU A 38 12.44 -2.83 -9.63
N SER A 39 11.26 -3.23 -10.14
CA SER A 39 10.62 -2.59 -11.30
C SER A 39 10.01 -1.22 -11.01
N PHE A 40 9.88 -0.85 -9.72
CA PHE A 40 9.37 0.47 -9.34
C PHE A 40 10.45 1.53 -9.54
N ASN A 41 10.08 2.66 -10.14
CA ASN A 41 10.98 3.79 -10.30
C ASN A 41 11.10 4.69 -9.05
N PHE A 42 10.40 4.34 -7.96
CA PHE A 42 10.48 4.97 -6.65
C PHE A 42 10.75 3.94 -5.55
N PRO A 43 11.30 4.36 -4.40
CA PRO A 43 11.59 3.46 -3.30
C PRO A 43 10.33 2.75 -2.76
N VAL A 44 10.34 1.42 -2.86
CA VAL A 44 9.37 0.55 -2.17
C VAL A 44 9.81 0.37 -0.72
N THR A 45 8.96 0.76 0.22
CA THR A 45 9.30 0.67 1.65
C THR A 45 8.52 -0.36 2.40
N ARG A 46 7.26 -0.60 2.04
CA ARG A 46 6.49 -1.66 2.69
C ARG A 46 5.82 -2.53 1.65
N VAL A 47 5.91 -3.83 1.87
CA VAL A 47 5.13 -4.80 1.11
C VAL A 47 4.46 -5.76 2.07
N THR A 48 3.19 -6.06 1.85
CA THR A 48 2.51 -7.07 2.63
C THR A 48 1.44 -7.81 1.83
N ALA A 49 1.41 -9.13 1.99
CA ALA A 49 0.29 -9.94 1.54
C ALA A 49 -0.86 -9.85 2.55
N ARG A 50 -2.05 -9.48 2.08
CA ARG A 50 -3.28 -9.43 2.89
C ARG A 50 -4.33 -10.34 2.30
N THR A 51 -4.74 -11.32 3.10
CA THR A 51 -5.78 -12.27 2.73
C THR A 51 -7.06 -11.98 3.51
N LEU A 52 -8.17 -11.84 2.80
CA LEU A 52 -9.51 -11.81 3.38
C LEU A 52 -10.20 -13.14 3.14
N ASN A 53 -10.73 -13.74 4.20
CA ASN A 53 -11.50 -14.96 4.10
C ASN A 53 -13.00 -14.63 4.08
N GLY A 54 -13.65 -15.00 2.98
CA GLY A 54 -15.06 -14.70 2.72
C GLY A 54 -16.05 -15.41 3.64
N LEU A 55 -15.60 -16.34 4.50
CA LEU A 55 -16.46 -17.05 5.45
C LEU A 55 -16.61 -16.34 6.80
N PHE A 56 -15.74 -15.37 7.12
CA PHE A 56 -15.78 -14.63 8.38
C PHE A 56 -16.39 -13.24 8.18
N ASN A 57 -16.64 -12.49 9.26
CA ASN A 57 -17.06 -11.10 9.14
C ASN A 57 -15.95 -10.30 8.45
N ILE A 58 -16.25 -9.81 7.26
CA ILE A 58 -15.33 -9.18 6.33
C ILE A 58 -15.54 -7.67 6.50
N GLY A 59 -14.58 -6.97 7.10
CA GLY A 59 -14.62 -5.53 7.27
C GLY A 59 -14.22 -5.10 8.67
N GLY A 60 -12.97 -4.64 8.83
CA GLY A 60 -12.45 -4.07 10.08
C GLY A 60 -13.05 -2.71 10.45
N GLY A 61 -14.26 -2.40 9.99
CA GLY A 61 -14.86 -1.07 10.05
C GLY A 61 -14.24 -0.09 9.07
N TYR A 62 -14.86 1.08 8.95
CA TYR A 62 -14.28 2.21 8.23
C TYR A 62 -13.16 2.84 9.06
N HIS A 63 -12.00 3.02 8.45
CA HIS A 63 -10.82 3.58 9.10
C HIS A 63 -10.02 4.47 8.14
N ILE A 64 -9.08 5.20 8.71
CA ILE A 64 -8.07 6.01 8.02
C ILE A 64 -6.72 5.48 8.52
N ASP A 65 -5.78 5.23 7.61
CA ASP A 65 -4.45 4.70 7.99
C ASP A 65 -3.43 5.84 8.15
N SER A 66 -2.98 6.38 7.02
CA SER A 66 -1.90 7.36 6.95
C SER A 66 -2.21 8.46 5.95
N LYS A 67 -1.54 9.60 6.12
CA LYS A 67 -1.51 10.63 5.08
C LYS A 67 -0.76 10.09 3.86
N ASP A 68 -1.29 10.43 2.71
CA ASP A 68 -0.74 10.15 1.37
C ASP A 68 0.61 10.79 1.11
N THR A 69 0.91 11.89 1.79
CA THR A 69 2.22 12.54 1.74
C THR A 69 3.37 11.67 2.26
N PHE A 70 3.09 10.64 3.07
CA PHE A 70 4.12 9.74 3.58
C PHE A 70 4.34 8.49 2.72
N SER A 71 3.31 8.02 2.03
CA SER A 71 3.39 6.86 1.16
C SER A 71 2.19 6.79 0.21
N ILE A 72 2.46 6.45 -1.04
CA ILE A 72 1.44 6.02 -2.00
C ILE A 72 1.20 4.53 -1.77
N ARG A 73 -0.05 4.13 -1.49
CA ARG A 73 -0.43 2.73 -1.36
C ARG A 73 -0.99 2.17 -2.67
N LEU A 74 -0.39 1.10 -3.14
CA LEU A 74 -0.81 0.34 -4.31
C LEU A 74 -1.29 -1.05 -3.85
N ASN A 75 -2.49 -1.42 -4.27
CA ASN A 75 -3.09 -2.73 -4.02
C ASN A 75 -3.12 -3.53 -5.32
N PHE A 76 -2.30 -4.58 -5.40
CA PHE A 76 -2.30 -5.56 -6.47
C PHE A 76 -3.21 -6.72 -6.09
N CYS A 77 -4.29 -6.94 -6.84
CA CYS A 77 -5.19 -8.06 -6.59
C CYS A 77 -4.62 -9.33 -7.21
N LEU A 78 -4.17 -10.28 -6.38
CA LEU A 78 -3.60 -11.55 -6.87
C LEU A 78 -4.69 -12.61 -7.09
N SER A 79 -5.68 -12.65 -6.20
CA SER A 79 -6.80 -13.59 -6.28
C SER A 79 -8.08 -12.96 -5.75
N THR A 80 -9.17 -13.17 -6.48
CA THR A 80 -10.53 -12.76 -6.12
C THR A 80 -11.52 -13.59 -6.93
N ASN A 81 -12.80 -13.55 -6.57
CA ASN A 81 -13.90 -14.20 -7.28
C ASN A 81 -14.99 -13.19 -7.70
N GLY A 82 -14.62 -11.92 -7.86
CA GLY A 82 -15.53 -10.82 -8.18
C GLY A 82 -16.43 -10.36 -7.01
N LYS A 83 -16.29 -10.95 -5.81
CA LYS A 83 -17.11 -10.61 -4.63
C LYS A 83 -16.42 -9.69 -3.64
N PHE A 84 -15.17 -9.30 -3.89
CA PHE A 84 -14.40 -8.49 -2.97
C PHE A 84 -13.98 -7.15 -3.60
N GLY A 85 -13.83 -6.15 -2.74
CA GLY A 85 -13.43 -4.82 -3.18
C GLY A 85 -12.97 -3.94 -2.02
N LEU A 86 -13.07 -2.63 -2.27
CA LEU A 86 -12.80 -1.56 -1.34
C LEU A 86 -14.00 -0.62 -1.30
N SER A 87 -14.51 -0.33 -0.10
CA SER A 87 -15.59 0.63 0.10
C SER A 87 -15.04 1.92 0.69
N TYR A 88 -15.46 3.06 0.15
CA TYR A 88 -15.23 4.38 0.74
C TYR A 88 -16.51 4.88 1.41
N GLN A 89 -16.39 5.50 2.58
CA GLN A 89 -17.54 6.04 3.28
C GLN A 89 -18.22 7.10 2.41
N ASN A 90 -19.52 6.92 2.15
CA ASN A 90 -20.32 7.75 1.24
C ASN A 90 -19.81 7.79 -0.21
N GLY A 91 -19.03 6.78 -0.62
CA GLY A 91 -18.51 6.65 -1.98
C GLY A 91 -18.93 5.34 -2.64
N PRO A 92 -18.55 5.14 -3.92
CA PRO A 92 -18.77 3.87 -4.59
C PRO A 92 -17.87 2.77 -3.98
N VAL A 93 -18.34 1.53 -4.12
CA VAL A 93 -17.50 0.36 -3.91
C VAL A 93 -16.70 0.13 -5.19
N VAL A 94 -15.39 -0.05 -5.04
CA VAL A 94 -14.49 -0.45 -6.11
C VAL A 94 -14.28 -1.96 -6.00
N MET A 95 -14.86 -2.73 -6.91
CA MET A 95 -14.64 -4.17 -6.99
C MET A 95 -13.29 -4.45 -7.64
N PHE A 96 -12.62 -5.52 -7.21
CA PHE A 96 -11.32 -5.91 -7.74
C PHE A 96 -11.45 -7.13 -8.67
N GLU A 97 -10.63 -7.14 -9.71
CA GLU A 97 -10.36 -8.28 -10.59
C GLU A 97 -8.92 -8.78 -10.44
N PRO A 98 -8.63 -10.06 -10.71
CA PRO A 98 -7.26 -10.57 -10.67
C PRO A 98 -6.36 -9.83 -11.67
N GLY A 99 -5.20 -9.38 -11.19
CA GLY A 99 -4.24 -8.59 -11.98
C GLY A 99 -4.41 -7.08 -11.87
N ASP A 100 -5.51 -6.60 -11.27
CA ASP A 100 -5.69 -5.18 -11.04
C ASP A 100 -4.60 -4.59 -10.13
N ALA A 101 -4.17 -3.36 -10.44
CA ALA A 101 -3.34 -2.52 -9.60
C ALA A 101 -4.08 -1.22 -9.26
N HIS A 102 -4.53 -1.09 -8.01
CA HIS A 102 -5.31 0.06 -7.55
C HIS A 102 -4.49 0.95 -6.64
N MET A 103 -4.45 2.26 -6.91
CA MET A 103 -4.01 3.23 -5.91
C MET A 103 -5.10 3.44 -4.87
N VAL A 104 -4.77 3.22 -3.60
CA VAL A 104 -5.71 3.35 -2.48
C VAL A 104 -5.49 4.67 -1.76
N CYS A 105 -6.51 5.52 -1.75
CA CYS A 105 -6.52 6.72 -0.94
C CYS A 105 -6.75 6.36 0.54
N THR A 106 -5.67 6.17 1.30
CA THR A 106 -5.75 5.78 2.72
C THR A 106 -6.14 6.92 3.65
N ALA A 107 -6.10 8.16 3.15
CA ALA A 107 -6.50 9.38 3.87
C ALA A 107 -8.03 9.57 3.94
N ARG A 108 -8.80 8.77 3.20
CA ARG A 108 -10.27 8.75 3.25
C ARG A 108 -10.74 7.56 4.08
N HIS A 109 -11.87 7.69 4.77
CA HIS A 109 -12.50 6.57 5.45
C HIS A 109 -12.81 5.45 4.46
N HIS A 110 -12.12 4.32 4.63
CA HIS A 110 -12.24 3.17 3.76
C HIS A 110 -12.37 1.87 4.57
N SER A 111 -12.90 0.84 3.93
CA SER A 111 -12.97 -0.49 4.52
C SER A 111 -12.82 -1.55 3.43
N ALA A 112 -12.27 -2.69 3.82
CA ALA A 112 -12.35 -3.89 3.01
C ALA A 112 -13.82 -4.26 2.78
N TYR A 113 -14.17 -4.54 1.53
CA TYR A 113 -15.53 -4.88 1.15
C TYR A 113 -15.63 -6.31 0.66
N ALA A 114 -16.75 -6.95 0.98
CA ALA A 114 -17.21 -8.15 0.32
C ALA A 114 -18.73 -8.06 0.15
N SER A 115 -19.22 -8.38 -1.06
CA SER A 115 -20.63 -8.25 -1.39
C SER A 115 -21.50 -9.26 -0.64
N GLU A 116 -20.95 -10.44 -0.38
CA GLU A 116 -21.61 -11.52 0.34
C GLU A 116 -20.60 -12.49 0.94
N ARG A 117 -21.07 -13.33 1.86
CA ARG A 117 -20.29 -14.44 2.41
C ARG A 117 -19.97 -15.44 1.30
N CYS A 118 -18.72 -15.87 1.18
CA CYS A 118 -18.32 -16.86 0.19
C CYS A 118 -17.18 -17.75 0.68
N ASN A 119 -17.11 -18.98 0.16
CA ASN A 119 -16.00 -19.90 0.42
C ASN A 119 -14.80 -19.59 -0.49
N PHE A 120 -14.23 -18.39 -0.34
CA PHE A 120 -13.09 -17.93 -1.10
C PHE A 120 -12.16 -17.07 -0.23
N GLN A 121 -10.86 -17.11 -0.53
CA GLN A 121 -9.87 -16.26 0.10
C GLN A 121 -9.27 -15.30 -0.93
N ARG A 122 -9.58 -14.01 -0.78
CA ARG A 122 -9.01 -12.96 -1.62
C ARG A 122 -7.64 -12.59 -1.10
N THR A 123 -6.62 -12.63 -1.94
CA THR A 123 -5.27 -12.17 -1.59
C THR A 123 -4.91 -10.95 -2.41
N ASN A 124 -4.49 -9.88 -1.72
CA ASN A 124 -3.86 -8.72 -2.33
C ASN A 124 -2.41 -8.62 -1.86
N LEU A 125 -1.55 -8.17 -2.75
CA LEU A 125 -0.24 -7.65 -2.41
C LEU A 125 -0.35 -6.14 -2.28
N ILE A 126 -0.08 -5.62 -1.09
CA ILE A 126 -0.08 -4.19 -0.78
C ILE A 126 1.36 -3.70 -0.85
N VAL A 127 1.63 -2.69 -1.65
CA VAL A 127 2.95 -2.07 -1.84
C VAL A 127 2.82 -0.59 -1.51
N ASP A 128 3.67 -0.12 -0.59
CA ASP A 128 3.79 1.30 -0.31
C ASP A 128 5.09 1.85 -0.91
N VAL A 129 4.95 2.96 -1.62
CA VAL A 129 6.02 3.67 -2.33
C VAL A 129 6.17 5.06 -1.73
N ILE A 130 7.39 5.53 -1.54
CA ILE A 130 7.65 6.88 -1.03
C ILE A 130 7.72 7.87 -2.21
N PRO A 131 6.82 8.88 -2.26
CA PRO A 131 6.75 9.79 -3.42
C PRO A 131 7.80 10.89 -3.41
N TRP A 132 8.17 11.40 -2.23
CA TRP A 132 8.91 12.66 -2.12
C TRP A 132 10.34 12.53 -1.61
N TYR A 133 10.78 11.31 -1.31
CA TYR A 133 12.13 11.08 -0.82
C TYR A 133 12.80 9.93 -1.54
N ASP A 134 14.07 10.12 -1.82
CA ASP A 134 14.96 9.06 -2.29
C ASP A 134 15.82 8.59 -1.11
N TYR A 135 16.25 7.33 -1.17
CA TYR A 135 17.20 6.81 -0.19
C TYR A 135 18.63 7.22 -0.58
N ASP A 136 19.35 7.81 0.36
CA ASP A 136 20.77 8.14 0.26
C ASP A 136 21.60 7.07 0.99
N PRO A 137 22.31 6.19 0.27
CA PRO A 137 23.09 5.12 0.89
C PRO A 137 24.36 5.63 1.59
N ILE A 138 24.86 6.84 1.26
CA ILE A 138 26.05 7.42 1.88
C ILE A 138 25.71 7.92 3.28
N LEU A 139 24.55 8.57 3.42
CA LEU A 139 24.09 9.14 4.68
C LEU A 139 23.22 8.15 5.50
N ASP A 140 22.96 6.95 4.96
CA ASP A 140 22.00 5.98 5.48
C ASP A 140 20.65 6.62 5.86
N GLY A 141 20.10 7.44 4.96
CA GLY A 141 18.95 8.29 5.26
C GLY A 141 18.10 8.64 4.04
N TRP A 142 16.96 9.27 4.30
CA TRP A 142 16.05 9.74 3.25
C TRP A 142 16.35 11.20 2.93
N LYS A 143 16.41 11.54 1.64
CA LYS A 143 16.58 12.92 1.17
C LYS A 143 15.41 13.34 0.31
N PRO A 144 14.90 14.58 0.44
CA PRO A 144 13.87 15.09 -0.44
C PRO A 144 14.30 14.99 -1.90
N ASN A 145 13.42 14.49 -2.75
CA ASN A 145 13.64 14.43 -4.19
C ASN A 145 13.09 15.70 -4.89
N GLN A 146 13.15 15.74 -6.21
CA GLN A 146 12.74 16.90 -6.99
C GLN A 146 11.25 17.27 -6.87
N TYR A 147 10.40 16.33 -6.42
CA TYR A 147 8.94 16.46 -6.31
C TYR A 147 8.47 16.92 -4.93
N PHE A 148 9.35 16.87 -3.92
CA PHE A 148 9.02 17.21 -2.54
C PHE A 148 8.35 18.59 -2.44
N GLY A 149 7.09 18.61 -1.98
CA GLY A 149 6.30 19.83 -1.79
C GLY A 149 5.87 20.55 -3.08
N LYS A 150 6.13 19.98 -4.27
CA LYS A 150 5.79 20.59 -5.57
C LYS A 150 4.61 19.92 -6.27
N ILE A 151 4.49 18.59 -6.16
CA ILE A 151 3.43 17.81 -6.81
C ILE A 151 2.80 16.89 -5.76
N HIS A 152 1.48 16.82 -5.71
CA HIS A 152 0.78 15.92 -4.80
C HIS A 152 1.05 14.46 -5.19
N PRO A 153 1.26 13.51 -4.25
CA PRO A 153 1.56 12.12 -4.59
C PRO A 153 0.55 11.43 -5.52
N TYR A 154 -0.75 11.76 -5.39
CA TYR A 154 -1.76 11.24 -6.32
C TYR A 154 -1.62 11.79 -7.73
N ASP A 155 -1.32 13.09 -7.87
CA ASP A 155 -1.06 13.69 -9.18
C ASP A 155 0.19 13.06 -9.82
N MET A 156 1.17 12.64 -9.01
CA MET A 156 2.34 11.89 -9.52
C MET A 156 1.94 10.53 -10.10
N VAL A 157 0.97 9.83 -9.52
CA VAL A 157 0.45 8.57 -10.09
C VAL A 157 -0.36 8.85 -11.36
N GLU A 158 -1.25 9.85 -11.33
CA GLU A 158 -2.08 10.22 -12.48
C GLU A 158 -1.23 10.66 -13.69
N GLN A 159 -0.14 11.38 -13.45
CA GLN A 159 0.80 11.83 -14.49
C GLN A 159 1.77 10.73 -14.97
N GLY A 160 1.70 9.52 -14.41
CA GLY A 160 2.63 8.44 -14.74
C GLY A 160 4.07 8.74 -14.30
N ILE A 161 4.24 9.57 -13.27
CA ILE A 161 5.55 9.81 -12.64
C ILE A 161 5.90 8.61 -11.78
N VAL A 162 4.97 8.09 -10.96
CA VAL A 162 5.17 6.84 -10.22
C VAL A 162 4.70 5.67 -11.07
N THR A 163 5.62 4.78 -11.43
CA THR A 163 5.38 3.64 -12.32
C THR A 163 6.09 2.38 -11.86
N PHE A 164 5.64 1.24 -12.38
CA PHE A 164 6.30 -0.05 -12.30
C PHE A 164 6.17 -0.74 -13.66
N GLY A 165 7.21 -1.42 -14.14
CA GLY A 165 7.23 -2.02 -15.48
C GLY A 165 8.50 -2.79 -15.80
#